data_AF-A0A1F9CMW1-F1
#
_entry.id   AF-A0A1F9CMW1-F1
#
_cell.length_a   1.000
_cell.length_b   1.000
_cell.length_c   1.000
_cell.angle_alpha   90.00
_cell.angle_beta   90.00
_cell.angle_gamma   90.00
#
_symmetry.space_group_name_H-M   'P 1'
#
loop_
_entity.id
_entity.type
_entity.pdbx_description
1 polymer ?
#
loop_
_entity_poly.entity_id
_entity_poly.type
_entity_poly.pdbx_seq_one_letter_code
_entity_poly.pdbx_strand_id
1 'polypeptide(L)'
;LLAIGEAAAFVYQQDELDDLHALLLTIGHNLTRTLNLVEKARALEKLLCFGVSEREVIDCYLPLLALQPHMRILKQMVDLLGLERRLREYLVGEDLSLSTAVRLLQLDKEAQGAILPLLTALRPGENRVKEIISFLQEISLRDRMPIASLFVRGDVAEALNDMETPRPQRIERLRGILKRMRFPRLTAMEEKFAAYKRSLSLPPRISFLPPPFFEGEEFRMELRFKDFRSFRELAAKLHEIAAAEDKNTDPLLDISRSR
;
A
#
# COMPACT_ATOMS: atom_id res chain seq x y z
N LEU A 1 -37.43 14.82 22.47
CA LEU A 1 -36.93 14.11 23.67
C LEU A 1 -38.08 13.32 24.25
N LEU A 2 -37.98 11.98 24.25
CA LEU A 2 -38.99 11.14 24.90
C LEU A 2 -38.85 11.34 26.41
N ALA A 3 -39.87 11.92 27.05
CA ALA A 3 -39.94 12.08 28.50
C ALA A 3 -40.30 10.73 29.14
N ILE A 4 -39.32 9.85 29.29
CA ILE A 4 -39.49 8.53 29.93
C ILE A 4 -39.07 8.68 31.40
N GLY A 5 -40.03 8.62 32.32
CA GLY A 5 -39.78 8.69 33.77
C GLY A 5 -39.42 7.35 34.40
N GLU A 6 -39.87 6.23 33.81
CA GLU A 6 -39.62 4.86 34.27
C GLU A 6 -39.49 3.92 33.07
N ALA A 7 -38.69 2.86 33.20
CA ALA A 7 -38.52 1.82 32.18
C ALA A 7 -38.51 0.43 32.81
N ALA A 8 -39.10 -0.55 32.12
CA ALA A 8 -39.03 -1.94 32.54
C ALA A 8 -37.58 -2.46 32.41
N ALA A 9 -37.10 -3.15 33.45
CA ALA A 9 -35.75 -3.70 33.49
C ALA A 9 -35.75 -5.11 34.09
N PHE A 10 -34.83 -5.94 33.61
CA PHE A 10 -34.45 -7.19 34.27
C PHE A 10 -33.21 -6.92 35.12
N VAL A 11 -33.25 -7.30 36.40
CA VAL A 11 -32.16 -7.12 37.36
C VAL A 11 -31.67 -8.49 37.79
N TYR A 12 -30.38 -8.76 37.62
CA TYR A 12 -29.72 -9.95 38.12
C TYR A 12 -29.30 -9.72 39.57
N GLN A 13 -29.40 -10.75 40.41
CA GLN A 13 -28.85 -10.71 41.78
C GLN A 13 -27.31 -10.68 41.74
N GLN A 14 -26.70 -10.24 42.84
CA GLN A 14 -25.25 -9.96 42.93
C GLN A 14 -24.33 -11.16 42.59
N ASP A 15 -24.84 -12.40 42.67
CA ASP A 15 -24.10 -13.63 42.36
C ASP A 15 -24.68 -14.43 41.16
N GLU A 16 -25.74 -13.91 40.52
CA GLU A 16 -26.38 -14.60 39.38
C GLU A 16 -25.68 -14.33 38.05
N LEU A 17 -24.94 -13.22 37.95
CA LEU A 17 -24.26 -12.81 36.72
C LEU A 17 -22.84 -12.33 37.06
N ASP A 18 -21.87 -13.21 36.91
CA ASP A 18 -20.46 -12.82 37.00
C ASP A 18 -20.02 -12.00 35.78
N ASP A 19 -18.85 -11.37 35.88
CA ASP A 19 -18.35 -10.47 34.84
C ASP A 19 -18.11 -11.18 33.49
N LEU A 20 -17.71 -12.46 33.51
CA LEU A 20 -17.50 -13.23 32.29
C LEU A 20 -18.83 -13.51 31.60
N HIS A 21 -19.85 -13.94 32.34
CA HIS A 21 -21.21 -14.12 31.81
C HIS A 21 -21.78 -12.80 31.29
N ALA A 22 -21.56 -11.67 31.99
CA ALA A 22 -21.96 -10.35 31.51
C ALA A 22 -21.26 -9.96 30.20
N LEU A 23 -19.96 -10.27 30.07
CA LEU A 23 -19.21 -10.07 28.82
C LEU A 23 -19.78 -10.94 27.69
N LEU A 24 -20.04 -12.22 27.96
CA LEU A 24 -20.58 -13.17 26.98
C LEU A 24 -21.96 -12.74 26.47
N LEU A 25 -22.84 -12.26 27.36
CA LEU A 25 -24.11 -11.66 26.97
C LEU A 25 -23.90 -10.43 26.08
N THR A 26 -22.94 -9.57 26.43
CA THR A 26 -22.61 -8.37 25.64
C THR A 26 -22.08 -8.73 24.24
N ILE A 27 -21.16 -9.69 24.14
CA ILE A 27 -20.62 -10.17 22.87
C ILE A 27 -21.75 -10.80 22.05
N GLY A 28 -22.54 -11.71 22.64
CA GLY A 28 -23.67 -12.37 21.99
C GLY A 28 -24.69 -11.38 21.45
N HIS A 29 -25.04 -10.35 22.21
CA HIS A 29 -25.93 -9.29 21.74
C HIS A 29 -25.34 -8.51 20.55
N ASN A 30 -24.04 -8.23 20.57
CA ASN A 30 -23.37 -7.54 19.46
C ASN A 30 -23.15 -8.41 18.21
N LEU A 31 -23.13 -9.74 18.36
CA LEU A 31 -23.06 -10.68 17.23
C LEU A 31 -24.35 -10.75 16.41
N THR A 32 -25.44 -10.10 16.86
CA THR A 32 -26.65 -9.90 16.05
C THR A 32 -26.41 -9.01 14.82
N ARG A 33 -25.30 -8.27 14.81
CA ARG A 33 -24.78 -7.52 13.65
C ARG A 33 -23.38 -8.00 13.29
N THR A 34 -22.90 -7.56 12.13
CA THR A 34 -21.50 -7.75 11.76
C THR A 34 -20.59 -6.86 12.62
N LEU A 35 -19.64 -7.48 13.31
CA LEU A 35 -18.57 -6.77 14.01
C LEU A 35 -17.46 -6.37 13.04
N ASN A 36 -16.93 -5.16 13.16
CA ASN A 36 -15.75 -4.75 12.41
C ASN A 36 -14.45 -5.34 13.01
N LEU A 37 -13.34 -5.19 12.30
CA LEU A 37 -12.05 -5.77 12.68
C LEU A 37 -11.58 -5.37 14.09
N VAL A 38 -11.77 -4.11 14.48
CA VAL A 38 -11.35 -3.58 15.79
C VAL A 38 -12.29 -4.06 16.90
N GLU A 39 -13.59 -4.18 16.63
CA GLU A 39 -14.56 -4.73 17.59
C GLU A 39 -14.29 -6.21 17.87
N LYS A 40 -14.00 -6.99 16.84
CA LYS A 40 -13.58 -8.39 16.97
C LYS A 40 -12.31 -8.50 17.83
N ALA A 41 -11.31 -7.66 17.57
CA ALA A 41 -10.10 -7.60 18.36
C ALA A 41 -10.36 -7.29 19.84
N ARG A 42 -11.24 -6.31 20.13
CA ARG A 42 -11.64 -5.97 21.51
C ARG A 42 -12.41 -7.09 22.19
N ALA A 43 -13.28 -7.81 21.48
CA ALA A 43 -13.99 -8.95 22.04
C ALA A 43 -12.99 -10.04 22.48
N LEU A 44 -12.01 -10.35 21.63
CA LEU A 44 -10.97 -11.35 21.92
C LEU A 44 -10.08 -10.92 23.09
N GLU A 45 -9.61 -9.67 23.13
CA GLU A 45 -8.81 -9.15 24.23
C GLU A 45 -9.57 -9.22 25.56
N LYS A 46 -10.85 -8.81 25.57
CA LYS A 46 -11.69 -8.91 26.77
C LYS A 46 -11.84 -10.35 27.24
N LEU A 47 -12.14 -11.31 26.34
CA LEU A 47 -12.26 -12.72 26.72
C LEU A 47 -10.99 -13.21 27.45
N LEU A 48 -9.81 -12.88 26.93
CA LEU A 48 -8.54 -13.19 27.58
C LEU A 48 -8.39 -12.50 28.96
N CYS A 49 -8.75 -11.22 29.05
CA CYS A 49 -8.72 -10.46 30.32
C CYS A 49 -9.66 -11.03 31.39
N PHE A 50 -10.80 -11.59 30.99
CA PHE A 50 -11.76 -12.25 31.89
C PHE A 50 -11.44 -13.74 32.14
N GLY A 51 -10.22 -14.18 31.81
CA GLY A 51 -9.69 -15.49 32.19
C GLY A 51 -10.03 -16.63 31.23
N VAL A 52 -10.65 -16.36 30.08
CA VAL A 52 -10.87 -17.37 29.04
C VAL A 52 -9.51 -17.78 28.47
N SER A 53 -9.25 -19.09 28.43
CA SER A 53 -7.95 -19.58 27.95
C SER A 53 -7.74 -19.29 26.46
N GLU A 54 -6.50 -19.06 26.02
CA GLU A 54 -6.20 -18.86 24.60
C GLU A 54 -6.71 -20.00 23.72
N ARG A 55 -6.62 -21.25 24.22
CA ARG A 55 -7.12 -22.43 23.53
C ARG A 55 -8.62 -22.33 23.29
N GLU A 56 -9.39 -21.99 24.31
CA GLU A 56 -10.84 -21.82 24.19
C GLU A 56 -11.18 -20.63 23.26
N VAL A 57 -10.45 -19.51 23.38
CA VAL A 57 -10.59 -18.37 22.45
C VAL A 57 -10.37 -18.79 21.00
N ILE A 58 -9.34 -19.60 20.73
CA ILE A 58 -9.00 -20.08 19.40
C ILE A 58 -10.04 -21.06 18.86
N ASP A 59 -10.40 -22.06 19.66
CA ASP A 59 -11.24 -23.19 19.22
C ASP A 59 -12.72 -22.78 19.13
N CYS A 60 -13.20 -21.91 20.03
CA CYS A 60 -14.60 -21.53 20.15
C CYS A 60 -14.89 -20.13 19.60
N TYR A 61 -14.12 -19.11 19.98
CA TYR A 61 -14.50 -17.71 19.75
C TYR A 61 -14.00 -17.13 18.42
N LEU A 62 -12.83 -17.54 17.92
CA LEU A 62 -12.37 -17.13 16.59
C LEU A 62 -13.37 -17.56 15.49
N PRO A 63 -13.85 -18.83 15.44
CA PRO A 63 -14.87 -19.24 14.47
C PRO A 63 -16.17 -18.45 14.60
N LEU A 64 -16.63 -18.17 15.82
CA LEU A 64 -17.84 -17.35 16.07
C LEU A 64 -17.69 -15.93 15.52
N LEU A 65 -16.47 -15.39 15.48
CA LEU A 65 -16.15 -14.09 14.89
C LEU A 65 -15.81 -14.17 13.38
N ALA A 66 -16.05 -15.33 12.74
CA ALA A 66 -15.67 -15.62 11.36
C ALA A 66 -14.17 -15.42 11.08
N LEU A 67 -13.33 -15.84 12.02
CA LEU A 67 -11.88 -15.85 11.93
C LEU A 67 -11.35 -17.28 11.95
N GLN A 68 -10.19 -17.51 11.34
CA GLN A 68 -9.58 -18.84 11.33
C GLN A 68 -9.10 -19.22 12.74
N PRO A 69 -9.40 -20.44 13.23
CA PRO A 69 -9.02 -20.91 14.57
C PRO A 69 -7.52 -21.24 14.62
N HIS A 70 -6.69 -20.20 14.71
CA HIS A 70 -5.24 -20.35 14.72
C HIS A 70 -4.58 -19.31 15.64
N MET A 71 -3.59 -19.74 16.43
CA MET A 71 -2.86 -18.88 17.39
C MET A 71 -2.34 -17.59 16.77
N ARG A 72 -1.78 -17.68 15.55
CA ARG A 72 -1.33 -16.50 14.78
C ARG A 72 -2.43 -15.46 14.59
N ILE A 73 -3.67 -15.88 14.32
CA ILE A 73 -4.79 -14.95 14.11
C ILE A 73 -5.18 -14.29 15.43
N LEU A 74 -5.29 -15.06 16.52
CA LEU A 74 -5.53 -14.49 17.85
C LEU A 74 -4.50 -13.41 18.17
N LYS A 75 -3.21 -13.73 18.03
CA LYS A 75 -2.12 -12.79 18.29
C LYS A 75 -2.22 -11.53 17.41
N GLN A 76 -2.42 -11.69 16.10
CA GLN A 76 -2.56 -10.54 15.18
C GLN A 76 -3.76 -9.65 15.52
N MET A 77 -4.88 -10.24 15.96
CA MET A 77 -6.07 -9.50 16.37
C MET A 77 -5.84 -8.73 17.67
N VAL A 78 -5.20 -9.33 18.67
CA VAL A 78 -4.88 -8.65 19.93
C VAL A 78 -3.85 -7.55 19.71
N ASP A 79 -2.77 -7.83 18.97
CA ASP A 79 -1.71 -6.87 18.65
C ASP A 79 -2.27 -5.63 17.91
N LEU A 80 -3.32 -5.80 17.10
CA LEU A 80 -4.00 -4.71 16.38
C LEU A 80 -4.50 -3.60 17.31
N LEU A 81 -4.86 -3.93 18.55
CA LEU A 81 -5.28 -2.93 19.54
C LEU A 81 -4.16 -1.97 19.94
N GLY A 82 -2.90 -2.36 19.71
CA GLY A 82 -1.72 -1.54 19.91
C GLY A 82 -1.50 -0.47 18.84
N LEU A 83 -2.24 -0.47 17.73
CA LEU A 83 -2.22 0.63 16.75
C LEU A 83 -2.77 1.93 17.37
N GLU A 84 -2.23 3.07 16.92
CA GLU A 84 -2.79 4.37 17.29
C GLU A 84 -4.30 4.41 17.00
N ARG A 85 -5.07 5.03 17.90
CA ARG A 85 -6.54 5.08 17.79
C ARG A 85 -7.01 5.54 16.40
N ARG A 86 -6.39 6.58 15.84
CA ARG A 86 -6.76 7.11 14.53
C ARG A 86 -6.49 6.14 13.38
N LEU A 87 -5.43 5.33 13.47
CA LEU A 87 -5.19 4.27 12.49
C LEU A 87 -6.22 3.14 12.61
N ARG A 88 -6.65 2.79 13.83
CA ARG A 88 -7.75 1.84 14.04
C ARG A 88 -9.07 2.36 13.48
N GLU A 89 -9.37 3.64 13.69
CA GLU A 89 -10.54 4.30 13.10
C GLU A 89 -10.47 4.29 11.56
N TYR A 90 -9.30 4.56 10.97
CA TYR A 90 -9.09 4.49 9.52
C TYR A 90 -9.28 3.07 8.97
N LEU A 91 -8.72 2.05 9.64
CA LEU A 91 -8.90 0.64 9.24
C LEU A 91 -10.38 0.25 9.16
N VAL A 92 -11.19 0.69 10.13
CA VAL A 92 -12.63 0.43 10.16
C VAL A 92 -13.36 1.25 9.09
N GLY A 93 -13.03 2.54 8.98
CA GLY A 93 -13.71 3.45 8.05
C GLY A 93 -13.49 3.10 6.58
N GLU A 94 -12.35 2.52 6.24
CA GLU A 94 -12.00 2.10 4.87
C GLU A 94 -12.07 0.56 4.68
N ASP A 95 -12.68 -0.15 5.64
CA ASP A 95 -12.88 -1.62 5.64
C ASP A 95 -11.62 -2.42 5.27
N LEU A 96 -10.49 -2.08 5.90
CA LEU A 96 -9.19 -2.69 5.61
C LEU A 96 -9.03 -4.03 6.32
N SER A 97 -8.46 -5.01 5.62
CA SER A 97 -8.27 -6.36 6.18
C SER A 97 -7.22 -6.42 7.31
N LEU A 98 -7.27 -7.50 8.08
CA LEU A 98 -6.24 -7.84 9.08
C LEU A 98 -4.83 -7.85 8.47
N SER A 99 -4.68 -8.27 7.21
CA SER A 99 -3.38 -8.27 6.53
C SER A 99 -2.79 -6.87 6.37
N THR A 100 -3.62 -5.85 6.16
CA THR A 100 -3.19 -4.45 6.09
C THR A 100 -2.89 -3.90 7.47
N ALA A 101 -3.72 -4.22 8.47
CA ALA A 101 -3.47 -3.84 9.86
C ALA A 101 -2.13 -4.38 10.38
N VAL A 102 -1.79 -5.64 10.06
CA VAL A 102 -0.50 -6.25 10.43
C VAL A 102 0.68 -5.52 9.78
N ARG A 103 0.55 -5.03 8.54
CA ARG A 103 1.59 -4.22 7.91
C ARG A 103 1.79 -2.87 8.60
N LEU A 104 0.70 -2.24 9.05
CA LEU A 104 0.78 -1.01 9.83
C LEU A 104 1.41 -1.25 11.21
N LEU A 105 1.15 -2.41 11.84
CA LEU A 105 1.77 -2.78 13.12
C LEU A 105 3.29 -2.95 13.03
N GLN A 106 3.81 -3.31 11.86
CA GLN A 106 5.25 -3.44 11.62
C GLN A 106 5.97 -2.09 11.48
N LEU A 107 5.22 -0.99 11.39
CA LEU A 107 5.78 0.35 11.43
C LEU A 107 6.04 0.76 12.88
N ASP A 108 7.15 1.44 13.14
CA ASP A 108 7.37 2.12 14.42
C ASP A 108 6.33 3.24 14.64
N LYS A 109 6.30 3.81 15.86
CA LYS A 109 5.25 4.77 16.24
C LYS A 109 5.35 6.07 15.45
N GLU A 110 6.56 6.51 15.17
CA GLU A 110 6.86 7.68 14.37
C GLU A 110 6.37 7.49 12.93
N ALA A 111 6.60 6.32 12.32
CA ALA A 111 6.13 5.98 10.99
C ALA A 111 4.61 5.78 10.94
N GLN A 112 4.00 5.18 11.97
CA GLN A 112 2.54 5.12 12.12
C GLN A 112 1.92 6.52 12.12
N GLY A 113 2.51 7.45 12.87
CA GLY A 113 2.08 8.85 12.89
C GLY A 113 2.30 9.55 11.55
N ALA A 114 3.42 9.29 10.87
CA ALA A 114 3.76 9.93 9.60
C ALA A 114 2.90 9.44 8.42
N ILE A 115 2.51 8.16 8.39
CA ILE A 115 1.70 7.61 7.30
C ILE A 115 0.22 7.97 7.41
N LEU A 116 -0.27 8.22 8.63
CA LEU A 116 -1.69 8.48 8.86
C LEU A 116 -2.24 9.70 8.06
N PRO A 117 -1.59 10.88 8.02
CA PRO A 117 -2.03 12.00 7.19
C PRO A 117 -2.15 11.67 5.70
N LEU A 118 -1.22 10.87 5.17
CA LEU A 118 -1.28 10.40 3.78
C LEU A 118 -2.51 9.54 3.55
N LEU A 119 -2.75 8.57 4.44
CA LEU A 119 -3.88 7.65 4.33
C LEU A 119 -5.22 8.39 4.40
N THR A 120 -5.36 9.32 5.33
CA THR A 120 -6.62 10.08 5.50
C THR A 120 -6.86 11.06 4.35
N ALA A 121 -5.82 11.72 3.83
CA ALA A 121 -5.95 12.67 2.73
C ALA A 121 -6.22 11.99 1.38
N LEU A 122 -5.50 10.91 1.09
CA LEU A 122 -5.58 10.25 -0.23
C LEU A 122 -6.59 9.11 -0.29
N ARG A 123 -6.94 8.50 0.85
CA ARG A 123 -7.79 7.29 0.93
C ARG A 123 -7.50 6.27 -0.16
N PRO A 124 -6.25 5.81 -0.29
CA PRO A 124 -5.90 4.82 -1.30
C PRO A 124 -6.62 3.51 -1.00
N GLY A 125 -7.08 2.82 -2.05
CA GLY A 125 -7.65 1.47 -1.89
C GLY A 125 -6.63 0.49 -1.29
N GLU A 126 -7.11 -0.59 -0.67
CA GLU A 126 -6.30 -1.48 0.16
C GLU A 126 -5.00 -1.97 -0.52
N ASN A 127 -5.06 -2.38 -1.78
CA ASN A 127 -3.88 -2.85 -2.50
C ASN A 127 -2.80 -1.77 -2.62
N ARG A 128 -3.21 -0.51 -2.80
CA ARG A 128 -2.28 0.63 -2.85
C ARG A 128 -1.73 0.96 -1.47
N VAL A 129 -2.52 0.82 -0.39
CA VAL A 129 -2.01 0.93 0.99
C VAL A 129 -0.88 -0.08 1.22
N LYS A 130 -1.12 -1.36 0.88
CA LYS A 130 -0.13 -2.43 1.02
C LYS A 130 1.15 -2.15 0.22
N GLU A 131 1.01 -1.67 -1.01
CA GLU A 131 2.14 -1.31 -1.87
C GLU A 131 2.94 -0.14 -1.28
N ILE A 132 2.26 0.94 -0.87
CA ILE A 132 2.89 2.11 -0.26
C ILE A 132 3.69 1.71 0.99
N ILE A 133 3.08 0.96 1.92
CA ILE A 133 3.77 0.49 3.12
C ILE A 133 5.00 -0.35 2.75
N SER A 134 4.87 -1.26 1.78
CA SER A 134 5.99 -2.09 1.33
C SER A 134 7.13 -1.24 0.76
N PHE A 135 6.82 -0.25 -0.07
CA PHE A 135 7.85 0.62 -0.65
C PHE A 135 8.54 1.45 0.42
N LEU A 136 7.79 2.01 1.38
CA LEU A 136 8.36 2.78 2.48
C LEU A 136 9.33 1.92 3.32
N GLN A 137 8.93 0.70 3.67
CA GLN A 137 9.78 -0.25 4.41
C GLN A 137 11.05 -0.60 3.62
N GLU A 138 10.93 -0.94 2.35
CA GLU A 138 12.07 -1.33 1.52
C GLU A 138 13.05 -0.18 1.28
N ILE A 139 12.55 1.04 1.02
CA ILE A 139 13.37 2.24 0.90
C ILE A 139 14.09 2.51 2.23
N SER A 140 13.36 2.50 3.34
CA SER A 140 13.91 2.74 4.68
C SER A 140 15.03 1.75 5.03
N LEU A 141 14.83 0.46 4.75
CA LEU A 141 15.83 -0.58 4.99
C LEU A 141 17.08 -0.40 4.10
N ARG A 142 16.89 -0.13 2.80
CA ARG A 142 17.99 0.05 1.86
C ARG A 142 18.83 1.28 2.19
N ASP A 143 18.17 2.41 2.45
CA ASP A 143 18.82 3.71 2.66
C ASP A 143 19.20 3.94 4.13
N ARG A 144 18.86 3.01 5.03
CA ARG A 144 19.10 3.09 6.48
C ARG A 144 18.58 4.39 7.08
N MET A 145 17.37 4.77 6.71
CA MET A 145 16.70 5.99 7.16
C MET A 145 15.32 5.69 7.76
N PRO A 146 14.83 6.46 8.74
CA PRO A 146 13.49 6.26 9.28
C PRO A 146 12.41 6.53 8.23
N ILE A 147 11.34 5.73 8.21
CA ILE A 147 10.20 5.91 7.28
C ILE A 147 9.61 7.32 7.39
N ALA A 148 9.48 7.87 8.61
CA ALA A 148 8.94 9.20 8.84
C ALA A 148 9.70 10.31 8.06
N SER A 149 11.01 10.15 7.86
CA SER A 149 11.82 11.13 7.10
C SER A 149 11.50 11.16 5.60
N LEU A 150 10.91 10.09 5.03
CA LEU A 150 10.46 10.07 3.64
C LEU A 150 9.32 11.05 3.38
N PHE A 151 8.47 11.29 4.37
CA PHE A 151 7.30 12.17 4.24
C PHE A 151 7.65 13.66 4.25
N VAL A 152 8.85 14.01 4.71
CA VAL A 152 9.35 15.40 4.76
C VAL A 152 10.10 15.78 3.49
N ARG A 153 10.39 14.80 2.61
CA ARG A 153 11.02 15.09 1.31
C ARG A 153 10.07 15.93 0.45
N GLY A 154 10.62 16.95 -0.21
CA GLY A 154 9.84 17.93 -0.97
C GLY A 154 8.94 17.30 -2.03
N ASP A 155 9.43 16.31 -2.76
CA ASP A 155 8.67 15.60 -3.80
C ASP A 155 7.46 14.84 -3.23
N VAL A 156 7.65 14.14 -2.12
CA VAL A 156 6.57 13.43 -1.40
C VAL A 156 5.59 14.43 -0.79
N ALA A 157 6.08 15.46 -0.10
CA ALA A 157 5.27 16.48 0.54
C ALA A 157 4.42 17.26 -0.47
N GLU A 158 4.97 17.60 -1.65
CA GLU A 158 4.23 18.24 -2.74
C GLU A 158 3.09 17.35 -3.24
N ALA A 159 3.35 16.07 -3.49
CA ALA A 159 2.31 15.14 -3.94
C ALA A 159 1.17 14.98 -2.89
N LEU A 160 1.50 15.12 -1.61
CA LEU A 160 0.55 15.07 -0.50
C LEU A 160 -0.21 16.37 -0.27
N ASN A 161 0.35 17.54 -0.61
CA ASN A 161 -0.26 18.84 -0.30
C ASN A 161 -0.85 19.58 -1.50
N ASP A 162 -0.62 19.10 -2.72
CA ASP A 162 -1.27 19.60 -3.93
C ASP A 162 -2.77 19.29 -3.88
N MET A 163 -3.59 20.27 -3.52
CA MET A 163 -5.05 20.12 -3.44
C MET A 163 -5.76 20.46 -4.75
N GLU A 164 -5.05 21.01 -5.74
CA GLU A 164 -5.60 21.34 -7.06
C GLU A 164 -5.67 20.10 -7.96
N THR A 165 -4.70 19.19 -7.80
CA THR A 165 -4.68 17.93 -8.55
C THR A 165 -5.71 16.93 -8.00
N PRO A 166 -6.51 16.27 -8.88
CA PRO A 166 -7.44 15.23 -8.44
C PRO A 166 -6.77 14.12 -7.64
N ARG A 167 -7.45 13.65 -6.57
CA ARG A 167 -6.96 12.61 -5.66
C ARG A 167 -6.37 11.37 -6.36
N PRO A 168 -6.99 10.78 -7.40
CA PRO A 168 -6.41 9.63 -8.09
C PRO A 168 -5.06 9.93 -8.75
N GLN A 169 -4.90 11.13 -9.32
CA GLN A 169 -3.66 11.54 -9.97
C GLN A 169 -2.55 11.78 -8.93
N ARG A 170 -2.89 12.34 -7.76
CA ARG A 170 -1.95 12.49 -6.64
C ARG A 170 -1.46 11.14 -6.12
N ILE A 171 -2.35 10.16 -5.99
CA ILE A 171 -1.99 8.79 -5.63
C ILE A 171 -0.98 8.22 -6.64
N GLU A 172 -1.24 8.35 -7.94
CA GLU A 172 -0.32 7.84 -8.96
C GLU A 172 1.02 8.60 -8.96
N ARG A 173 1.02 9.92 -8.74
CA ARG A 173 2.24 10.71 -8.58
C ARG A 173 3.07 10.24 -7.39
N LEU A 174 2.45 10.08 -6.23
CA LEU A 174 3.09 9.55 -5.02
C LEU A 174 3.66 8.14 -5.26
N ARG A 175 2.87 7.24 -5.85
CA ARG A 175 3.32 5.89 -6.20
C ARG A 175 4.53 5.93 -7.14
N GLY A 176 4.52 6.81 -8.13
CA GLY A 176 5.64 7.01 -9.05
C GLY A 176 6.90 7.54 -8.36
N ILE A 177 6.76 8.45 -7.39
CA ILE A 177 7.88 8.91 -6.55
C ILE A 177 8.45 7.73 -5.74
N LEU A 178 7.61 7.03 -4.97
CA LEU A 178 8.05 5.92 -4.14
C LEU A 178 8.65 4.77 -4.98
N LYS A 179 8.09 4.48 -6.16
CA LYS A 179 8.64 3.46 -7.07
C LYS A 179 10.04 3.83 -7.56
N ARG A 180 10.25 5.08 -7.98
CA ARG A 180 11.58 5.57 -8.39
C ARG A 180 12.58 5.52 -7.25
N MET A 181 12.15 5.93 -6.07
CA MET A 181 12.96 5.82 -4.86
C MET A 181 13.31 4.36 -4.53
N ARG A 182 12.38 3.41 -4.69
CA ARG A 182 12.60 1.98 -4.43
C ARG A 182 13.55 1.33 -5.43
N PHE A 183 13.52 1.74 -6.69
CA PHE A 183 14.32 1.14 -7.78
C PHE A 183 15.28 2.16 -8.43
N PRO A 184 16.25 2.73 -7.70
CA PRO A 184 17.05 3.86 -8.18
C PRO A 184 17.93 3.48 -9.38
N ARG A 185 18.45 2.25 -9.42
CA ARG A 185 19.23 1.75 -10.57
C ARG A 185 18.36 1.67 -11.83
N LEU A 186 17.18 1.06 -11.71
CA LEU A 186 16.23 0.98 -12.81
C LEU A 186 15.83 2.38 -13.30
N THR A 187 15.53 3.30 -12.37
CA THR A 187 15.20 4.69 -12.70
C THR A 187 16.35 5.38 -13.42
N ALA A 188 17.60 5.20 -12.98
CA ALA A 188 18.75 5.76 -13.67
C ALA A 188 18.90 5.19 -15.09
N MET A 189 18.64 3.89 -15.29
CA MET A 189 18.66 3.27 -16.63
C MET A 189 17.53 3.80 -17.52
N GLU A 190 16.31 3.94 -16.97
CA GLU A 190 15.17 4.55 -17.67
C GLU A 190 15.47 6.00 -18.09
N GLU A 191 16.09 6.79 -17.22
CA GLU A 191 16.48 8.18 -17.48
C GLU A 191 17.58 8.27 -18.54
N LYS A 192 18.63 7.45 -18.44
CA LYS A 192 19.70 7.37 -19.47
C LYS A 192 19.11 6.97 -20.82
N PHE A 193 18.25 5.96 -20.86
CA PHE A 193 17.59 5.53 -22.09
C PHE A 193 16.68 6.61 -22.67
N ALA A 194 15.91 7.30 -21.82
CA ALA A 194 15.04 8.39 -22.28
C ALA A 194 15.86 9.57 -22.83
N ALA A 195 16.99 9.91 -22.21
CA ALA A 195 17.90 10.94 -22.72
C ALA A 195 18.49 10.53 -24.08
N TYR A 196 18.94 9.28 -24.20
CA TYR A 196 19.45 8.72 -25.46
C TYR A 196 18.38 8.72 -26.57
N LYS A 197 17.17 8.25 -26.26
CA LYS A 197 16.05 8.28 -27.20
C LYS A 197 15.72 9.69 -27.69
N ARG A 198 15.87 10.71 -26.83
CA ARG A 198 15.68 12.11 -27.20
C ARG A 198 16.78 12.62 -28.13
N SER A 199 18.05 12.25 -27.92
CA SER A 199 19.14 12.68 -28.81
C SER A 199 18.98 12.14 -30.23
N LEU A 200 18.41 10.94 -30.39
CA LEU A 200 18.11 10.35 -31.70
C LEU A 200 17.05 11.13 -32.50
N SER A 201 16.30 12.05 -31.87
CA SER A 201 15.27 12.86 -32.55
C SER A 201 14.29 12.04 -33.40
N LEU A 202 13.90 10.86 -32.90
CA LEU A 202 13.08 9.90 -33.63
C LEU A 202 11.72 10.51 -34.02
N PRO A 203 11.24 10.29 -35.26
CA PRO A 203 9.89 10.67 -35.65
C PRO A 203 8.84 10.07 -34.70
N PRO A 204 7.71 10.76 -34.42
CA PRO A 204 6.67 10.29 -33.48
C PRO A 204 5.99 8.98 -33.90
N ARG A 205 6.20 8.57 -35.16
CA ARG A 205 5.73 7.30 -35.72
C ARG A 205 6.65 6.12 -35.39
N ILE A 206 7.78 6.37 -34.75
CA ILE A 206 8.75 5.36 -34.32
C ILE A 206 8.76 5.30 -32.80
N SER A 207 8.38 4.14 -32.26
CA SER A 207 8.50 3.85 -30.84
C SER A 207 9.80 3.08 -30.62
N PHE A 208 10.74 3.65 -29.87
CA PHE A 208 11.92 2.94 -29.39
C PHE A 208 11.73 2.51 -27.93
N LEU A 209 11.85 1.21 -27.68
CA LEU A 209 11.53 0.54 -26.42
C LEU A 209 12.73 -0.26 -25.90
N PRO A 210 13.07 -0.15 -24.62
CA PRO A 210 14.10 -0.98 -24.01
C PRO A 210 13.54 -2.37 -23.70
N PRO A 211 14.40 -3.37 -23.46
CA PRO A 211 13.97 -4.64 -22.91
C PRO A 211 13.31 -4.44 -21.53
N PRO A 212 12.38 -5.32 -21.12
CA PRO A 212 11.76 -5.25 -19.79
C PRO A 212 12.80 -5.20 -18.69
N PHE A 213 12.69 -4.21 -17.80
CA PHE A 213 13.63 -3.96 -16.69
C PHE A 213 15.11 -3.83 -17.11
N PHE A 214 15.39 -3.65 -18.41
CA PHE A 214 16.74 -3.68 -18.98
C PHE A 214 17.49 -5.01 -18.77
N GLU A 215 16.77 -6.13 -18.57
CA GLU A 215 17.36 -7.45 -18.37
C GLU A 215 17.43 -8.30 -19.65
N GLY A 216 16.70 -7.91 -20.69
CA GLY A 216 16.72 -8.57 -22.00
C GLY A 216 17.87 -8.11 -22.90
N GLU A 217 18.17 -8.89 -23.93
CA GLU A 217 19.26 -8.64 -24.87
C GLU A 217 18.85 -7.72 -26.04
N GLU A 218 17.54 -7.57 -26.26
CA GLU A 218 17.01 -6.90 -27.45
C GLU A 218 16.27 -5.61 -27.11
N PHE A 219 16.63 -4.55 -27.82
CA PHE A 219 15.81 -3.34 -27.91
C PHE A 219 14.83 -3.47 -29.06
N ARG A 220 13.63 -2.91 -28.90
CA ARG A 220 12.59 -2.98 -29.92
C ARG A 220 12.31 -1.61 -30.52
N MET A 221 12.20 -1.55 -31.84
CA MET A 221 11.61 -0.41 -32.54
C MET A 221 10.30 -0.82 -33.22
N GLU A 222 9.26 -0.02 -33.05
CA GLU A 222 7.97 -0.20 -33.70
C GLU A 222 7.68 0.99 -34.61
N LEU A 223 7.34 0.71 -35.87
CA LEU A 223 7.03 1.74 -36.88
C LEU A 223 5.53 1.72 -37.19
N ARG A 224 4.93 2.91 -37.25
CA ARG A 224 3.52 3.09 -37.63
C ARG A 224 3.41 3.89 -38.93
N PHE A 225 2.93 3.26 -40.00
CA PHE A 225 2.76 3.86 -41.31
C PHE A 225 1.45 3.40 -41.95
N LYS A 226 0.93 4.20 -42.89
CA LYS A 226 -0.38 3.97 -43.54
C LYS A 226 -0.25 3.48 -44.99
N ASP A 227 0.92 3.65 -45.58
CA ASP A 227 1.22 3.33 -46.97
C ASP A 227 2.74 3.07 -47.15
N PHE A 228 3.12 2.50 -48.30
CA PHE A 228 4.51 2.14 -48.57
C PHE A 228 5.43 3.36 -48.80
N ARG A 229 4.86 4.53 -49.13
CA ARG A 229 5.62 5.78 -49.24
C ARG A 229 6.11 6.23 -47.87
N SER A 230 5.21 6.30 -46.89
CA SER A 230 5.53 6.66 -45.50
C SER A 230 6.44 5.63 -44.81
N PHE A 231 6.35 4.34 -45.17
CA PHE A 231 7.34 3.35 -44.76
C PHE A 231 8.75 3.69 -45.26
N ARG A 232 8.89 3.98 -46.57
CA ARG A 232 10.19 4.34 -47.17
C ARG A 232 10.79 5.60 -46.54
N GLU A 233 9.97 6.62 -46.29
CA GLU A 233 10.39 7.85 -45.61
C GLU A 233 10.92 7.57 -44.18
N LEU A 234 10.24 6.71 -43.41
CA LEU A 234 10.70 6.33 -42.07
C LEU A 234 11.98 5.47 -42.11
N ALA A 235 12.09 4.55 -43.06
CA ALA A 235 13.26 3.70 -43.21
C ALA A 235 14.51 4.50 -43.60
N ALA A 236 14.38 5.45 -44.54
CA ALA A 236 15.47 6.36 -44.91
C ALA A 236 15.95 7.18 -43.71
N LYS A 237 15.01 7.72 -42.93
CA LYS A 237 15.34 8.49 -41.73
C LYS A 237 16.02 7.66 -40.63
N LEU A 238 15.58 6.41 -40.42
CA LEU A 238 16.27 5.49 -39.52
C LEU A 238 17.70 5.19 -39.99
N HIS A 239 17.89 5.04 -41.30
CA HIS A 239 19.21 4.81 -41.87
C HIS A 239 20.15 6.00 -41.64
N GLU A 240 19.67 7.23 -41.84
CA GLU A 240 20.42 8.45 -41.54
C GLU A 240 20.84 8.52 -40.07
N ILE A 241 19.91 8.25 -39.15
CA ILE A 241 20.18 8.25 -37.70
C ILE A 241 21.21 7.18 -37.34
N ALA A 242 21.04 5.95 -37.83
CA ALA A 242 21.97 4.86 -37.58
C ALA A 242 23.37 5.11 -38.15
N ALA A 243 23.47 5.83 -39.27
CA ALA A 243 24.75 6.20 -39.88
C ALA A 243 25.46 7.35 -39.16
N ALA A 244 24.70 8.23 -38.48
CA ALA A 244 25.23 9.36 -37.72
C ALA A 244 25.72 8.99 -36.31
N GLU A 245 25.36 7.80 -35.82
CA GLU A 245 25.74 7.33 -34.49
C GLU A 245 27.23 6.95 -34.43
N ASP A 246 27.94 7.46 -33.41
CA ASP A 246 29.38 7.27 -33.22
C ASP A 246 29.73 5.81 -32.90
N LYS A 247 30.74 5.27 -33.58
CA LYS A 247 31.13 3.84 -33.55
C LYS A 247 32.04 3.46 -32.38
N ASN A 248 32.48 4.41 -31.58
CA ASN A 248 33.52 4.17 -30.57
C ASN A 248 32.99 3.63 -29.23
N THR A 249 31.70 3.80 -28.92
CA THR A 249 31.04 3.24 -27.73
C THR A 249 29.59 2.96 -28.05
N ASP A 250 29.12 1.74 -27.79
CA ASP A 250 27.70 1.38 -27.96
C ASP A 250 26.90 1.92 -26.75
N PRO A 251 26.08 2.97 -26.94
CA PRO A 251 25.35 3.59 -25.84
C PRO A 251 24.29 2.66 -25.24
N LEU A 252 23.78 1.68 -25.99
CA LEU A 252 22.80 0.72 -25.51
C LEU A 252 23.43 -0.33 -24.59
N LEU A 253 24.67 -0.74 -24.88
CA LEU A 253 25.45 -1.58 -23.98
C LEU A 253 25.81 -0.86 -22.69
N ASP A 254 26.13 0.43 -22.74
CA ASP A 254 26.50 1.19 -21.53
C ASP A 254 25.30 1.41 -20.58
N ILE A 255 24.10 1.59 -21.16
CA ILE A 255 22.84 1.69 -20.41
C ILE A 255 22.49 0.36 -19.74
N SER A 256 22.68 -0.78 -20.42
CA SER A 256 22.35 -2.12 -19.89
C SER A 256 23.40 -2.71 -18.93
N ARG A 257 24.67 -2.30 -19.04
CA ARG A 257 25.78 -2.79 -18.20
C ARG A 257 25.98 -2.05 -16.87
N SER A 258 25.21 -1.00 -16.61
CA SER A 258 25.26 -0.22 -15.34
C SER A 258 24.71 -0.99 -14.11
N ARG A 259 24.99 -2.32 -14.01
CA ARG A 259 24.53 -3.23 -12.96
C ARG A 259 25.22 -3.00 -11.62
#